data_AF-A0A834TWU3-F1
#
_entry.id   AF-A0A834TWU3-F1
#
_cell.length_a   1.000
_cell.length_b   1.000
_cell.length_c   1.000
_cell.angle_alpha   90.00
_cell.angle_beta   90.00
_cell.angle_gamma   90.00
#
_symmetry.space_group_name_H-M   'P 1'
#
loop_
_entity.id
_entity.type
_entity.pdbx_description
1 polymer ?
#
loop_
_entity_poly.entity_id
_entity_poly.type
_entity_poly.pdbx_seq_one_letter_code
_entity_poly.pdbx_strand_id
1 'polypeptide(L)'
;MASALETLCGQAYGAKQYHMLGIYMQRSWIVLFLSSILLLPVFVFATPILKFIGQPDGVAEQSGLVAIWLIPLHLSFPFQFTLQRFLQSQLKTGVIAWVSGGALAIHALVSWVFVYKMKVGIVGTALILDFSWWVSVVGLLGYTVFGGCPQSWTGFSAEAFVGLWQFFKLSVASGVMLSLEPLEVDAILRRHDCRLENFYYRLLVIMSGYIHNTEVAIDALSIW
;
A
#
# COMPACT_ATOMS: atom_id res chain seq x y z
N MET A 1 -7.75 4.77 -3.29
CA MET A 1 -7.34 5.83 -4.24
C MET A 1 -6.69 5.27 -5.51
N ALA A 2 -5.74 4.31 -5.45
CA ALA A 2 -5.14 3.69 -6.65
C ALA A 2 -6.15 2.91 -7.55
N SER A 3 -7.31 2.55 -7.03
CA SER A 3 -8.46 1.99 -7.75
C SER A 3 -8.99 2.88 -8.88
N ALA A 4 -8.89 4.21 -8.76
CA ALA A 4 -9.27 5.12 -9.85
C ALA A 4 -8.37 4.93 -11.09
N LEU A 5 -7.08 4.63 -10.88
CA LEU A 5 -6.15 4.32 -11.96
C LEU A 5 -6.52 3.01 -12.66
N GLU A 6 -6.97 1.99 -11.92
CA GLU A 6 -7.39 0.72 -12.52
C GLU A 6 -8.53 0.91 -13.51
N THR A 7 -9.56 1.69 -13.14
CA THR A 7 -10.68 2.00 -14.04
C THR A 7 -10.21 2.76 -15.27
N LEU A 8 -9.41 3.82 -15.10
CA LEU A 8 -8.92 4.65 -16.21
C LEU A 8 -7.99 3.87 -17.15
N CYS A 9 -7.07 3.07 -16.60
CA CYS A 9 -6.19 2.22 -17.39
C CYS A 9 -6.97 1.11 -18.09
N GLY A 10 -7.96 0.49 -17.44
CA GLY A 10 -8.82 -0.52 -18.07
C GLY A 10 -9.62 0.04 -19.25
N GLN A 11 -10.19 1.24 -19.09
CA GLN A 11 -10.89 1.93 -20.18
C GLN A 11 -9.96 2.29 -21.34
N ALA A 12 -8.80 2.88 -21.04
CA ALA A 12 -7.82 3.26 -22.07
C ALA A 12 -7.24 2.04 -22.79
N TYR A 13 -6.99 0.95 -22.07
CA TYR A 13 -6.50 -0.31 -22.65
C TYR A 13 -7.55 -0.94 -23.58
N GLY A 14 -8.82 -0.97 -23.16
CA GLY A 14 -9.94 -1.42 -23.99
C GLY A 14 -10.15 -0.56 -25.24
N ALA A 15 -9.94 0.75 -25.13
CA ALA A 15 -9.99 1.71 -26.24
C ALA A 15 -8.71 1.73 -27.10
N LYS A 16 -7.74 0.83 -26.85
CA LYS A 16 -6.45 0.74 -27.54
C LYS A 16 -5.58 2.00 -27.44
N GLN A 17 -5.82 2.86 -26.45
CA GLN A 17 -5.03 4.06 -26.17
C GLN A 17 -3.87 3.74 -25.20
N TYR A 18 -2.96 2.87 -25.63
CA TYR A 18 -1.94 2.31 -24.73
C TYR A 18 -1.01 3.37 -24.11
N HIS A 19 -0.63 4.40 -24.86
CA HIS A 19 0.22 5.49 -24.36
C HIS A 19 -0.35 6.24 -23.15
N MET A 20 -1.69 6.30 -23.03
CA MET A 20 -2.35 6.99 -21.92
C MET A 20 -2.16 6.28 -20.58
N LEU A 21 -1.90 4.97 -20.58
CA LEU A 21 -1.70 4.22 -19.34
C LEU A 21 -0.49 4.74 -18.56
N GLY A 22 0.62 5.02 -19.24
CA GLY A 22 1.83 5.58 -18.62
C GLY A 22 1.58 6.99 -18.06
N ILE A 23 0.83 7.81 -18.80
CA ILE A 23 0.47 9.17 -18.37
C ILE A 23 -0.44 9.13 -17.14
N TYR A 24 -1.45 8.26 -17.11
CA TYR A 24 -2.31 8.09 -15.95
C TYR A 24 -1.55 7.56 -14.73
N MET A 25 -0.60 6.64 -14.93
CA MET A 25 0.26 6.16 -13.85
C MET A 25 1.10 7.31 -13.26
N GLN A 26 1.77 8.11 -14.09
CA GLN A 26 2.56 9.26 -13.63
C GLN A 26 1.70 10.32 -12.93
N ARG A 27 0.51 10.61 -13.46
CA ARG A 27 -0.47 11.50 -12.83
C ARG A 27 -0.88 10.98 -11.45
N SER A 28 -1.09 9.67 -11.34
CA SER A 28 -1.39 9.02 -10.06
C SER A 28 -0.24 9.14 -9.07
N TRP A 29 1.02 8.98 -9.52
CA TRP A 29 2.18 9.19 -8.64
C TRP A 29 2.17 10.57 -8.04
N ILE A 30 1.96 11.62 -8.83
CA ILE A 30 1.93 13.00 -8.33
C ILE A 30 0.84 13.16 -7.27
N VAL A 31 -0.40 12.78 -7.59
CA VAL A 31 -1.54 12.99 -6.69
C VAL A 31 -1.44 12.15 -5.41
N LEU A 32 -1.09 10.86 -5.55
CA LEU A 32 -0.99 9.95 -4.41
C LEU A 32 0.23 10.25 -3.54
N PHE A 33 1.36 10.64 -4.13
CA PHE A 33 2.55 11.00 -3.35
C PHE A 33 2.31 12.27 -2.53
N LEU A 34 1.68 13.29 -3.11
CA LEU A 34 1.26 14.49 -2.36
C LEU A 34 0.29 14.13 -1.23
N SER A 35 -0.68 13.25 -1.52
CA SER A 35 -1.62 12.76 -0.50
C SER A 35 -0.91 11.99 0.62
N SER A 36 0.08 11.16 0.28
CA SER A 36 0.90 10.43 1.26
C SER A 36 1.70 11.37 2.15
N ILE A 37 2.26 12.46 1.59
CA ILE A 37 2.97 13.50 2.37
C ILE A 37 2.01 14.18 3.35
N LEU A 38 0.79 14.53 2.92
CA LEU A 38 -0.21 15.16 3.79
C LEU A 38 -0.63 14.26 4.97
N LEU A 39 -0.46 12.95 4.86
CA LEU A 39 -0.76 11.99 5.93
C LEU A 39 0.42 11.76 6.90
N LEU A 40 1.63 12.26 6.61
CA LEU A 40 2.79 12.08 7.50
C LEU A 40 2.59 12.59 8.93
N PRO A 41 1.87 13.69 9.20
CA PRO A 41 1.60 14.12 10.57
C PRO A 41 0.96 13.02 11.43
N VAL A 42 0.14 12.12 10.85
CA VAL A 42 -0.46 11.00 11.59
C VAL A 42 0.60 10.03 12.11
N PHE A 43 1.66 9.80 11.33
CA PHE A 43 2.78 8.94 11.74
C PHE A 43 3.66 9.63 12.78
N VAL A 44 3.94 10.92 12.59
CA VAL A 44 4.76 11.72 13.53
C VAL A 44 4.08 11.87 14.88
N PHE A 45 2.76 12.05 14.89
CA PHE A 45 1.95 12.19 16.11
C PHE A 45 1.29 10.89 16.54
N ALA A 46 1.77 9.73 16.08
CA ALA A 46 1.17 8.43 16.40
C ALA A 46 1.15 8.17 17.92
N THR A 47 2.24 8.44 18.65
CA THR A 47 2.28 8.28 20.11
C THR A 47 1.19 9.09 20.84
N PRO A 48 1.10 10.42 20.71
CA PRO A 48 0.06 11.20 21.39
C PRO A 48 -1.35 10.85 20.92
N ILE A 49 -1.55 10.51 19.64
CA ILE A 49 -2.86 10.04 19.13
C ILE A 49 -3.28 8.75 19.84
N LEU A 50 -2.38 7.77 19.96
CA LEU A 50 -2.67 6.49 20.61
C LEU A 50 -2.93 6.67 22.12
N LYS A 51 -2.14 7.50 22.80
CA LYS A 51 -2.38 7.85 24.21
C LYS A 51 -3.74 8.53 24.38
N PHE A 52 -4.11 9.42 23.47
CA PHE A 52 -5.41 10.10 23.48
C PHE A 52 -6.60 9.13 23.32
N ILE A 53 -6.44 8.08 22.52
CA ILE A 53 -7.46 7.03 22.31
C ILE A 53 -7.51 6.03 23.50
N GLY A 54 -6.63 6.18 24.49
CA GLY A 54 -6.61 5.37 25.72
C GLY A 54 -5.75 4.12 25.64
N GLN A 55 -4.79 4.06 24.70
CA GLN A 55 -3.83 2.96 24.65
C GLN A 55 -2.81 3.04 25.80
N PRO A 56 -2.34 1.90 26.34
CA PRO A 56 -1.31 1.89 27.37
C PRO A 56 -0.03 2.62 26.92
N ASP A 57 0.60 3.37 27.84
CA ASP A 57 1.75 4.22 27.51
C ASP A 57 2.88 3.47 26.79
N GLY A 58 3.25 2.29 27.28
CA GLY A 58 4.30 1.47 26.66
C GLY A 58 3.97 1.03 25.23
N VAL A 59 2.70 0.68 24.97
CA VAL A 59 2.23 0.29 23.62
C VAL A 59 2.22 1.51 22.69
N ALA A 60 1.73 2.64 23.18
CA ALA A 60 1.67 3.88 22.39
C ALA A 60 3.07 4.39 22.01
N GLU A 61 4.05 4.29 22.93
CA GLU A 61 5.43 4.71 22.68
C GLU A 61 6.14 3.80 21.68
N GLN A 62 6.03 2.48 21.81
CA GLN A 62 6.60 1.55 20.83
C GLN A 62 5.93 1.68 19.46
N SER A 63 4.61 1.82 19.42
CA SER A 63 3.86 1.99 18.17
C SER A 63 4.22 3.28 17.46
N GLY A 64 4.39 4.39 18.18
CA GLY A 64 4.80 5.65 17.59
C GLY A 64 6.25 5.65 17.11
N LEU A 65 7.16 4.96 17.83
CA LEU A 65 8.52 4.72 17.34
C LEU A 65 8.48 3.98 15.99
N VAL A 66 7.74 2.87 15.90
CA VAL A 66 7.60 2.12 14.66
C VAL A 66 6.93 2.94 13.56
N ALA A 67 5.90 3.73 13.87
CA ALA A 67 5.21 4.57 12.90
C ALA A 67 6.17 5.54 12.20
N ILE A 68 7.10 6.17 12.93
CA ILE A 68 8.11 7.04 12.33
C ILE A 68 9.01 6.27 11.37
N TRP A 69 9.45 5.06 11.76
CA TRP A 69 10.31 4.22 10.93
C TRP A 69 9.59 3.59 9.73
N LEU A 70 8.25 3.53 9.71
CA LEU A 70 7.45 3.07 8.56
C LEU A 70 7.10 4.18 7.57
N ILE A 71 7.55 5.42 7.78
CA ILE A 71 7.35 6.52 6.84
C ILE A 71 7.86 6.18 5.42
N PRO A 72 9.07 5.62 5.24
CA PRO A 72 9.57 5.25 3.90
C PRO A 72 8.70 4.17 3.23
N LEU A 73 8.21 3.19 4.00
CA LEU A 73 7.20 2.23 3.51
C LEU A 73 5.94 2.92 3.01
N HIS A 74 5.37 3.82 3.80
CA HIS A 74 4.16 4.57 3.42
C HIS A 74 4.37 5.40 2.14
N LEU A 75 5.55 6.00 1.98
CA LEU A 75 5.91 6.76 0.77
C LEU A 75 6.15 5.86 -0.45
N SER A 76 6.37 4.56 -0.27
CA SER A 76 6.48 3.60 -1.38
C SER A 76 5.12 3.23 -1.99
N PHE A 77 4.03 3.31 -1.21
CA PHE A 77 2.68 2.88 -1.61
C PHE A 77 2.13 3.54 -2.88
N PRO A 78 2.27 4.87 -3.09
CA PRO A 78 1.90 5.50 -4.35
C PRO A 78 2.50 4.80 -5.57
N PHE A 79 3.78 4.43 -5.51
CA PHE A 79 4.49 3.78 -6.59
C PHE A 79 4.10 2.31 -6.72
N GLN A 80 4.15 1.57 -5.61
CA GLN A 80 3.85 0.14 -5.58
C GLN A 80 2.46 -0.15 -6.15
N PHE A 81 1.42 0.50 -5.61
CA PHE A 81 0.05 0.18 -6.01
C PHE A 81 -0.26 0.62 -7.42
N THR A 82 0.25 1.76 -7.87
CA THR A 82 -0.02 2.24 -9.24
C THR A 82 0.74 1.44 -10.30
N LEU A 83 1.98 1.02 -10.03
CA LEU A 83 2.73 0.11 -10.90
C LEU A 83 2.03 -1.23 -11.04
N GLN A 84 1.52 -1.78 -9.93
CA GLN A 84 0.72 -3.00 -9.97
C GLN A 84 -0.54 -2.81 -10.82
N ARG A 85 -1.33 -1.74 -10.62
CA ARG A 85 -2.55 -1.50 -11.41
C ARG A 85 -2.24 -1.26 -12.89
N PHE A 86 -1.14 -0.56 -13.20
CA PHE A 86 -0.67 -0.34 -14.57
C PHE A 86 -0.31 -1.65 -15.27
N LEU A 87 0.41 -2.56 -14.61
CA LEU A 87 0.75 -3.87 -15.20
C LEU A 87 -0.48 -4.80 -15.25
N GLN A 88 -1.34 -4.76 -14.24
CA GLN A 88 -2.57 -5.56 -14.16
C GLN A 88 -3.55 -5.19 -15.29
N SER A 89 -3.73 -3.90 -15.60
CA SER A 89 -4.60 -3.46 -16.70
C SER A 89 -4.12 -3.92 -18.08
N GLN A 90 -2.84 -4.30 -18.20
CA GLN A 90 -2.23 -4.84 -19.41
C GLN A 90 -2.14 -6.38 -19.40
N LEU A 91 -2.80 -7.04 -18.45
CA LEU A 91 -2.76 -8.50 -18.25
C LEU A 91 -1.35 -9.04 -17.96
N LYS A 92 -0.43 -8.21 -17.46
CA LYS A 92 0.94 -8.59 -17.08
C LYS A 92 1.04 -9.02 -15.61
N THR A 93 0.02 -9.69 -15.10
CA THR A 93 -0.06 -10.12 -13.69
C THR A 93 1.02 -11.14 -13.31
N GLY A 94 1.50 -11.94 -14.27
CA GLY A 94 2.64 -12.84 -14.04
C GLY A 94 3.92 -12.12 -13.60
N VAL A 95 4.19 -10.92 -14.16
CA VAL A 95 5.34 -10.10 -13.76
C VAL A 95 5.18 -9.63 -12.31
N ILE A 96 3.97 -9.19 -11.95
CA ILE A 96 3.64 -8.77 -10.59
C ILE A 96 3.89 -9.94 -9.62
N ALA A 97 3.45 -11.15 -9.97
CA ALA A 97 3.64 -12.34 -9.15
C ALA A 97 5.12 -12.69 -8.97
N TRP A 98 5.92 -12.70 -10.05
CA TRP A 98 7.35 -13.01 -9.97
C TRP A 98 8.13 -11.98 -9.16
N VAL A 99 7.89 -10.68 -9.38
CA VAL A 99 8.57 -9.62 -8.62
C VAL A 99 8.16 -9.65 -7.16
N SER A 100 6.87 -9.81 -6.86
CA SER A 100 6.37 -9.90 -5.47
C SER A 100 6.91 -11.15 -4.77
N GLY A 101 6.94 -12.29 -5.46
CA GLY A 101 7.50 -13.55 -4.93
C GLY A 101 8.99 -13.43 -4.64
N GLY A 102 9.76 -12.80 -5.54
CA GLY A 102 11.18 -12.52 -5.32
C GLY A 102 11.41 -11.56 -4.14
N ALA A 103 10.63 -10.48 -4.06
CA ALA A 103 10.70 -9.54 -2.94
C ALA A 103 10.35 -10.22 -1.61
N LEU A 104 9.36 -11.12 -1.60
CA LEU A 104 8.99 -11.92 -0.42
C LEU A 104 10.10 -12.88 -0.01
N ALA A 105 10.73 -13.57 -0.96
CA ALA A 105 11.86 -14.47 -0.67
C ALA A 105 13.06 -13.70 -0.08
N ILE A 106 13.37 -12.52 -0.64
CA ILE A 106 14.39 -11.62 -0.10
C ILE A 106 14.00 -11.17 1.31
N HIS A 107 12.75 -10.75 1.51
CA HIS A 107 12.25 -10.35 2.82
C HIS A 107 12.42 -11.47 3.85
N ALA A 108 11.99 -12.69 3.52
CA ALA A 108 12.11 -13.84 4.41
C ALA A 108 13.56 -14.16 4.77
N LEU A 109 14.47 -14.11 3.79
CA LEU A 109 15.91 -14.35 4.01
C LEU A 109 16.52 -13.26 4.91
N VAL A 110 16.27 -11.99 4.61
CA VAL A 110 16.81 -10.86 5.37
C VAL A 110 16.21 -10.84 6.78
N SER A 111 14.91 -11.04 6.94
CA SER A 111 14.26 -11.16 8.25
C SER A 111 14.83 -12.34 9.05
N TRP A 112 15.07 -13.49 8.43
CA TRP A 112 15.70 -14.63 9.10
C TRP A 112 17.09 -14.29 9.64
N VAL A 113 17.94 -13.64 8.84
CA VAL A 113 19.29 -13.25 9.26
C VAL A 113 19.23 -12.16 10.34
N PHE A 114 18.56 -11.06 10.08
CA PHE A 114 18.64 -9.89 10.94
C PHE A 114 17.78 -10.04 12.22
N VAL A 115 16.55 -10.54 12.11
CA VAL A 115 15.65 -10.68 13.26
C VAL A 115 16.05 -11.89 14.10
N TYR A 116 16.21 -13.08 13.52
CA TYR A 116 16.47 -14.28 14.31
C TYR A 116 17.94 -14.47 14.68
N LYS A 117 18.89 -14.21 13.78
CA LYS A 117 20.33 -14.40 14.09
C LYS A 117 20.94 -13.18 14.76
N MET A 118 20.70 -11.99 14.24
CA MET A 118 21.29 -10.76 14.77
C MET A 118 20.46 -10.10 15.87
N LYS A 119 19.23 -10.58 16.13
CA LYS A 119 18.32 -10.07 17.17
C LYS A 119 18.11 -8.56 17.07
N VAL A 120 17.95 -8.05 15.85
CA VAL A 120 17.60 -6.64 15.67
C VAL A 120 16.25 -6.35 16.31
N GLY A 121 16.14 -5.22 17.00
CA GLY A 121 14.89 -4.80 17.64
C GLY A 121 13.82 -4.39 16.63
N ILE A 122 12.67 -3.92 17.14
CA ILE A 122 11.48 -3.57 16.35
C ILE A 122 11.75 -2.56 15.22
N VAL A 123 12.68 -1.62 15.45
CA VAL A 123 13.14 -0.66 14.44
C VAL A 123 13.85 -1.35 13.28
N GLY A 124 14.69 -2.35 13.57
CA GLY A 124 15.36 -3.14 12.54
C GLY A 124 14.36 -3.92 11.69
N THR A 125 13.34 -4.50 12.31
CA THR A 125 12.25 -5.18 11.60
C THR A 125 11.50 -4.22 10.67
N ALA A 126 11.19 -2.99 11.12
CA ALA A 126 10.56 -1.97 10.28
C ALA A 126 11.43 -1.62 9.05
N LEU A 127 12.74 -1.43 9.24
CA LEU A 127 13.66 -1.14 8.15
C LEU A 127 13.77 -2.28 7.11
N ILE A 128 13.72 -3.53 7.55
CA ILE A 128 13.73 -4.70 6.66
C ILE A 128 12.44 -4.74 5.82
N LEU A 129 11.30 -4.41 6.44
CA LEU A 129 10.03 -4.30 5.74
C LEU A 129 10.09 -3.19 4.69
N ASP A 130 10.51 -1.98 5.06
CA ASP A 130 10.70 -0.85 4.15
C ASP A 130 11.55 -1.24 2.95
N PHE A 131 12.72 -1.85 3.20
CA PHE A 131 13.63 -2.31 2.16
C PHE A 131 12.92 -3.25 1.17
N SER A 132 12.14 -4.21 1.69
CA SER A 132 11.47 -5.22 0.87
C SER A 132 10.40 -4.62 -0.04
N TRP A 133 9.67 -3.61 0.45
CA TRP A 133 8.70 -2.88 -0.36
C TRP A 133 9.37 -2.06 -1.47
N TRP A 134 10.48 -1.40 -1.16
CA TRP A 134 11.25 -0.67 -2.18
C TRP A 134 11.89 -1.61 -3.22
N VAL A 135 12.34 -2.80 -2.82
CA VAL A 135 12.78 -3.84 -3.77
C VAL A 135 11.66 -4.19 -4.76
N SER A 136 10.43 -4.35 -4.28
CA SER A 136 9.29 -4.60 -5.17
C SER A 136 9.01 -3.41 -6.10
N VAL A 137 9.02 -2.17 -5.57
CA VAL A 137 8.81 -0.96 -6.38
C VAL A 137 9.85 -0.87 -7.50
N VAL A 138 11.13 -1.03 -7.15
CA VAL A 138 12.25 -0.99 -8.10
C VAL A 138 12.14 -2.12 -9.12
N GLY A 139 11.74 -3.33 -8.71
CA GLY A 139 11.53 -4.46 -9.63
C GLY A 139 10.44 -4.19 -10.66
N LEU A 140 9.27 -3.69 -10.22
CA LEU A 140 8.16 -3.37 -11.12
C LEU A 140 8.47 -2.18 -12.03
N LEU A 141 9.13 -1.15 -11.49
CA LEU A 141 9.58 0.01 -12.26
C LEU A 141 10.63 -0.38 -13.29
N GLY A 142 11.61 -1.20 -12.89
CA GLY A 142 12.65 -1.72 -13.76
C GLY A 142 12.07 -2.48 -14.94
N TYR A 143 11.14 -3.40 -14.70
CA TYR A 143 10.44 -4.09 -15.80
C TYR A 143 9.74 -3.10 -16.75
N THR A 144 9.08 -2.07 -16.19
CA THR A 144 8.34 -1.08 -16.98
C THR A 144 9.26 -0.22 -17.85
N VAL A 145 10.39 0.25 -17.30
CA VAL A 145 11.31 1.18 -17.97
C VAL A 145 12.29 0.46 -18.91
N PHE A 146 12.74 -0.75 -18.58
CA PHE A 146 13.70 -1.52 -19.39
C PHE A 146 13.05 -2.35 -20.50
N GLY A 147 11.95 -1.86 -21.08
CA GLY A 147 11.35 -2.44 -22.28
C GLY A 147 10.27 -3.49 -22.06
N GLY A 148 9.80 -3.72 -20.82
CA GLY A 148 8.67 -4.61 -20.57
C GLY A 148 7.31 -4.06 -21.02
N CYS A 149 7.22 -2.74 -21.22
CA CYS A 149 6.00 -2.00 -21.56
C CYS A 149 6.20 -0.94 -22.67
N PRO A 150 6.71 -1.28 -23.86
CA PRO A 150 7.14 -0.28 -24.86
C PRO A 150 5.99 0.54 -25.46
N GLN A 151 4.76 0.00 -25.50
CA GLN A 151 3.59 0.70 -26.06
C GLN A 151 2.87 1.59 -25.05
N SER A 152 3.03 1.30 -23.76
CA SER A 152 2.32 1.96 -22.66
C SER A 152 3.20 2.85 -21.81
N TRP A 153 4.53 2.64 -21.88
CA TRP A 153 5.54 3.48 -21.26
C TRP A 153 6.48 4.05 -22.32
N THR A 154 6.32 5.35 -22.60
CA THR A 154 7.15 6.12 -23.53
C THR A 154 8.09 7.11 -22.82
N GLY A 155 8.25 6.96 -21.50
CA GLY A 155 9.02 7.87 -20.65
C GLY A 155 8.15 8.89 -19.91
N PHE A 156 8.80 9.81 -19.21
CA PHE A 156 8.13 10.88 -18.47
C PHE A 156 7.49 11.89 -19.42
N SER A 157 6.25 12.29 -19.12
CA SER A 157 5.48 13.22 -19.95
C SER A 157 4.95 14.38 -19.11
N ALA A 158 5.02 15.60 -19.65
CA ALA A 158 4.43 16.79 -19.05
C ALA A 158 2.89 16.68 -18.94
N GLU A 159 2.25 15.83 -19.76
CA GLU A 159 0.80 15.57 -19.70
C GLU A 159 0.36 14.93 -18.37
N ALA A 160 1.29 14.37 -17.60
CA ALA A 160 1.03 13.89 -16.26
C ALA A 160 0.55 15.01 -15.31
N PHE A 161 0.97 16.26 -15.55
CA PHE A 161 0.60 17.43 -14.75
C PHE A 161 -0.74 18.06 -15.14
N VAL A 162 -1.34 17.62 -16.25
CA VAL A 162 -2.62 18.16 -16.74
C VAL A 162 -3.78 17.43 -16.03
N GLY A 163 -4.77 18.20 -15.57
CA GLY A 163 -6.01 17.62 -15.01
C GLY A 163 -5.87 17.00 -13.61
N LEU A 164 -4.81 17.34 -12.86
CA LEU A 164 -4.52 16.80 -11.52
C LEU A 164 -5.70 16.95 -10.55
N TRP A 165 -6.39 18.10 -10.56
CA TRP A 165 -7.53 18.34 -9.67
C TRP A 165 -8.71 17.40 -9.93
N GLN A 166 -9.02 17.13 -11.20
CA GLN A 166 -10.10 16.20 -11.55
C GLN A 166 -9.71 14.76 -11.19
N PHE A 167 -8.45 14.39 -11.45
CA PHE A 167 -7.92 13.10 -11.03
C PHE A 167 -7.92 12.93 -9.51
N PHE A 168 -7.60 13.99 -8.76
CA PHE A 168 -7.67 14.01 -7.30
C PHE A 168 -9.09 13.77 -6.81
N LYS A 169 -10.09 14.50 -7.33
CA LYS A 169 -11.51 14.26 -6.98
C LYS A 169 -11.93 12.81 -7.21
N LEU A 170 -11.57 12.25 -8.37
CA LEU A 170 -11.86 10.85 -8.69
C LEU A 170 -11.14 9.89 -7.75
N SER A 171 -9.88 10.18 -7.42
CA SER A 171 -9.07 9.38 -6.49
C SER A 171 -9.65 9.40 -5.08
N VAL A 172 -10.08 10.56 -4.60
CA VAL A 172 -10.76 10.73 -3.30
C VAL A 172 -12.08 9.99 -3.30
N ALA A 173 -12.93 10.16 -4.31
CA ALA A 173 -14.21 9.45 -4.41
C ALA A 173 -14.00 7.93 -4.38
N SER A 174 -13.01 7.42 -5.12
CA SER A 174 -12.66 5.99 -5.11
C SER A 174 -12.04 5.54 -3.78
N GLY A 175 -11.29 6.42 -3.11
CA GLY A 175 -10.78 6.16 -1.76
C GLY A 175 -11.91 6.07 -0.73
N VAL A 176 -12.85 7.01 -0.77
CA VAL A 176 -14.03 7.04 0.09
C VAL A 176 -14.89 5.81 -0.15
N MET A 177 -15.13 5.42 -1.41
CA MET A 177 -15.86 4.20 -1.74
C MET A 177 -15.22 2.98 -1.08
N LEU A 178 -13.90 2.80 -1.17
CA LEU A 178 -13.20 1.68 -0.53
C LEU A 178 -13.19 1.77 1.01
N SER A 179 -13.20 2.97 1.57
CA SER A 179 -13.22 3.19 3.02
C SER A 179 -14.62 3.05 3.64
N LEU A 180 -15.68 3.38 2.88
CA LEU A 180 -17.09 3.35 3.29
C LEU A 180 -17.84 2.09 2.82
N GLU A 181 -17.23 1.26 1.97
CA GLU A 181 -17.77 -0.06 1.58
C GLU A 181 -18.15 -0.99 2.76
N PRO A 182 -17.73 -0.77 4.03
CA PRO A 182 -18.29 -1.50 5.17
C PRO A 182 -19.71 -1.08 5.61
N LEU A 183 -20.20 0.14 5.29
CA LEU A 183 -21.45 0.67 5.89
C LEU A 183 -22.69 0.51 5.00
N GLU A 184 -22.55 0.41 3.68
CA GLU A 184 -23.70 0.32 2.76
C GLU A 184 -24.00 -1.12 2.28
N VAL A 185 -23.11 -2.09 2.56
CA VAL A 185 -23.16 -3.43 1.96
C VAL A 185 -23.96 -4.45 2.78
N ASP A 186 -24.44 -4.11 3.98
CA ASP A 186 -25.44 -4.95 4.67
C ASP A 186 -26.82 -4.92 3.98
N ALA A 187 -27.08 -3.96 3.09
CA ALA A 187 -28.40 -3.77 2.52
C ALA A 187 -28.63 -4.45 1.15
N ILE A 188 -27.61 -4.72 0.32
CA ILE A 188 -27.88 -5.00 -1.11
C ILE A 188 -27.28 -6.26 -1.75
N LEU A 189 -26.02 -6.69 -1.60
CA LEU A 189 -25.54 -7.79 -2.47
C LEU A 189 -24.53 -8.77 -1.88
N ARG A 190 -25.04 -9.99 -1.70
CA ARG A 190 -24.33 -11.26 -1.62
C ARG A 190 -23.55 -11.53 -2.94
N ARG A 191 -22.39 -10.91 -3.14
CA ARG A 191 -21.34 -11.34 -4.10
C ARG A 191 -20.06 -10.52 -3.91
N HIS A 192 -19.12 -11.05 -3.13
CA HIS A 192 -17.66 -11.00 -3.28
C HIS A 192 -16.99 -11.30 -1.92
N ASP A 193 -16.82 -12.59 -1.62
CA ASP A 193 -16.25 -13.15 -0.37
C ASP A 193 -14.85 -12.62 0.03
N CYS A 194 -14.12 -11.93 -0.85
CA CYS A 194 -12.71 -11.58 -0.62
C CYS A 194 -12.49 -10.19 0.03
N ARG A 195 -13.54 -9.35 0.18
CA ARG A 195 -13.42 -8.00 0.78
C ARG A 195 -13.74 -7.94 2.27
N LEU A 196 -14.52 -8.88 2.79
CA LEU A 196 -14.90 -8.97 4.20
C LEU A 196 -13.69 -9.28 5.11
N GLU A 197 -12.74 -10.06 4.57
CA GLU A 197 -11.55 -10.53 5.28
C GLU A 197 -10.67 -9.37 5.77
N ASN A 198 -10.44 -8.34 4.94
CA ASN A 198 -9.65 -7.17 5.32
C ASN A 198 -10.27 -6.33 6.45
N PHE A 199 -11.60 -6.28 6.53
CA PHE A 199 -12.31 -5.59 7.60
C PHE A 199 -12.30 -6.41 8.89
N TYR A 200 -12.51 -7.72 8.78
CA TYR A 200 -12.42 -8.66 9.89
C TYR A 200 -11.05 -8.61 10.56
N TYR A 201 -9.95 -8.60 9.79
CA TYR A 201 -8.60 -8.44 10.35
C TYR A 201 -8.39 -7.09 11.05
N ARG A 202 -8.93 -5.99 10.51
CA ARG A 202 -8.83 -4.66 11.13
C ARG A 202 -9.61 -4.58 12.44
N LEU A 203 -10.81 -5.15 12.47
CA LEU A 203 -11.60 -5.27 13.71
C LEU A 203 -10.90 -6.17 14.71
N LEU A 204 -10.34 -7.32 14.31
CA LEU A 204 -9.61 -8.21 15.19
C LEU A 204 -8.37 -7.52 15.80
N VAL A 205 -7.62 -6.76 15.01
CA VAL A 205 -6.46 -5.99 15.50
C VAL A 205 -6.91 -4.92 16.50
N ILE A 206 -7.95 -4.15 16.19
CA ILE A 206 -8.48 -3.13 17.11
C ILE A 206 -9.01 -3.78 18.39
N MET A 207 -9.79 -4.84 18.29
CA MET A 207 -10.35 -5.56 19.43
C MET A 207 -9.27 -6.23 20.28
N SER A 208 -8.22 -6.78 19.66
CA SER A 208 -7.06 -7.34 20.38
C SER A 208 -6.33 -6.28 21.21
N GLY A 209 -6.32 -5.02 20.75
CA GLY A 209 -5.76 -3.88 21.47
C GLY A 209 -6.50 -3.53 22.77
N TYR A 210 -7.73 -4.01 22.97
CA TYR A 210 -8.53 -3.80 24.18
C TYR A 210 -8.52 -5.00 25.15
N ILE A 211 -7.83 -6.09 24.81
CA ILE A 211 -7.72 -7.27 25.68
C ILE A 211 -6.61 -7.01 26.70
N HIS A 212 -6.87 -7.33 27.97
CA HIS A 212 -6.04 -7.01 29.14
C HIS A 212 -4.61 -7.61 29.15
N ASN A 213 -4.22 -8.32 28.08
CA ASN A 213 -2.87 -8.82 27.81
C ASN A 213 -2.63 -8.83 26.29
N THR A 214 -2.28 -7.66 25.74
CA THR A 214 -2.02 -7.46 24.31
C THR A 214 -0.89 -8.35 23.78
N GLU A 215 0.14 -8.65 24.58
CA GLU A 215 1.22 -9.57 24.19
C GLU A 215 0.68 -10.99 23.93
N VAL A 216 -0.13 -11.55 24.83
CA VAL A 216 -0.68 -12.91 24.69
C VAL A 216 -1.71 -12.97 23.56
N ALA A 217 -2.51 -11.92 23.37
CA ALA A 217 -3.50 -11.85 22.30
C ALA A 217 -2.85 -11.75 20.91
N ILE A 218 -1.79 -10.95 20.76
CA ILE A 218 -1.03 -10.83 19.51
C ILE A 218 -0.25 -12.12 19.23
N ASP A 219 0.37 -12.72 20.25
CA ASP A 219 1.14 -13.97 20.09
C ASP A 219 0.22 -15.13 19.67
N ALA A 220 -0.96 -15.26 20.30
CA ALA A 220 -1.98 -16.25 19.93
C ALA A 220 -2.56 -16.05 18.52
N LEU A 221 -2.62 -14.82 18.02
CA LEU A 221 -3.07 -14.49 16.66
C LEU A 221 -1.95 -14.63 15.61
N SER A 222 -0.68 -14.64 16.02
CA SER A 222 0.48 -14.74 15.14
C SER A 222 0.93 -16.18 14.84
N ILE A 223 0.39 -17.17 15.58
CA ILE A 223 0.57 -18.59 15.31
C ILE A 223 -0.41 -18.99 14.19
N TRP A 224 0.02 -18.83 12.94
CA TRP A 224 -0.56 -19.46 11.76
C TRP A 224 0.55 -20.11 10.93
#